data_AF-A0A355C4H5-F1
#
_entry.id   AF-A0A355C4H5-F1
#
_cell.length_a   1.000
_cell.length_b   1.000
_cell.length_c   1.000
_cell.angle_alpha   90.00
_cell.angle_beta   90.00
_cell.angle_gamma   90.00
#
_symmetry.space_group_name_H-M   'P 1'
#
loop_
_entity.id
_entity.type
_entity.pdbx_description
1 polymer ?
#
loop_
_entity_poly.entity_id
_entity_poly.type
_entity_poly.pdbx_seq_one_letter_code
_entity_poly.pdbx_strand_id
1 'polypeptide(L)'
;PMPFINGIKSAREKIVARNDDDRNEFLRKRGFSKPETAAIIETVLAEEGRPPQSVFDFVQGVTAVARGKAHQDARLDMEGRAKKLLGLAA
;
A
#
# COMPACT_ATOMS: atom_id res chain seq x y z
N PRO A 1 -10.79 -20.69 3.75
CA PRO A 1 -9.43 -21.22 4.02
C PRO A 1 -8.68 -20.38 5.08
N MET A 2 -8.17 -21.01 6.13
CA MET A 2 -7.45 -20.36 7.24
C MET A 2 -6.18 -19.58 6.84
N PRO A 3 -5.34 -20.04 5.87
CA PRO A 3 -4.09 -19.36 5.53
C PRO A 3 -4.29 -17.93 5.00
N PHE A 4 -5.32 -17.70 4.18
CA PHE A 4 -5.63 -16.37 3.65
C PHE A 4 -6.00 -15.38 4.76
N ILE A 5 -6.88 -15.78 5.67
CA ILE A 5 -7.32 -14.94 6.79
C ILE A 5 -6.13 -14.58 7.68
N ASN A 6 -5.24 -15.55 7.94
CA ASN A 6 -4.03 -15.33 8.71
C ASN A 6 -3.10 -14.32 8.02
N GLY A 7 -2.91 -14.43 6.70
CA GLY A 7 -2.09 -13.46 5.96
C GLY A 7 -2.63 -12.03 6.03
N ILE A 8 -3.96 -11.86 5.96
CA ILE A 8 -4.58 -10.53 6.15
C ILE A 8 -4.36 -10.00 7.56
N LYS A 9 -4.50 -10.84 8.59
CA LYS A 9 -4.21 -10.45 9.98
C LYS A 9 -2.76 -10.01 10.15
N SER A 10 -1.82 -10.83 9.67
CA SER A 10 -0.39 -10.52 9.69
C SER A 10 -0.09 -9.19 9.00
N ALA A 11 -0.69 -8.91 7.83
CA ALA A 11 -0.49 -7.66 7.12
C ALA A 11 -1.03 -6.42 7.88
N ARG A 12 -2.12 -6.56 8.63
CA ARG A 12 -2.68 -5.50 9.47
C ARG A 12 -1.83 -5.22 10.71
N GLU A 13 -1.26 -6.26 11.30
CA GLU A 13 -0.41 -6.15 12.51
C GLU A 13 1.02 -5.70 12.20
N LYS A 14 1.51 -5.96 10.98
CA LYS A 14 2.87 -5.63 10.56
C LYS A 14 3.04 -4.13 10.30
N ILE A 15 3.39 -3.39 11.34
CA ILE A 15 3.77 -1.97 11.26
C ILE A 15 5.15 -1.83 10.59
N VAL A 16 5.19 -1.08 9.50
CA VAL A 16 6.39 -0.86 8.67
C VAL A 16 6.79 0.60 8.56
N ALA A 17 5.95 1.52 9.05
CA ALA A 17 6.25 2.94 9.06
C ALA A 17 5.66 3.63 10.30
N ARG A 18 6.48 4.43 10.98
CA ARG A 18 6.09 5.21 12.17
C ARG A 18 6.13 6.71 11.93
N ASN A 19 7.00 7.17 11.03
CA ASN A 19 7.14 8.57 10.64
C ASN A 19 7.06 8.73 9.11
N ASP A 20 7.15 9.97 8.62
CA ASP A 20 7.03 10.27 7.19
C ASP A 20 8.20 9.74 6.35
N ASP A 21 9.41 9.73 6.91
CA ASP A 21 10.58 9.19 6.23
C ASP A 21 10.42 7.68 6.01
N ASP A 22 9.95 6.94 7.02
CA ASP A 22 9.68 5.50 6.90
C ASP A 22 8.64 5.22 5.79
N ARG A 23 7.58 6.04 5.70
CA ARG A 23 6.52 5.88 4.68
C ARG A 23 7.07 6.07 3.28
N ASN A 24 7.85 7.13 3.12
CA ASN A 24 8.51 7.41 1.84
C ASN A 24 9.47 6.29 1.49
N GLU A 25 10.38 5.92 2.40
CA GLU A 25 11.37 4.88 2.16
C GLU A 25 10.72 3.52 1.83
N PHE A 26 9.66 3.14 2.56
CA PHE A 26 8.95 1.89 2.37
C PHE A 26 8.42 1.74 0.94
N LEU A 27 7.79 2.78 0.40
CA LEU A 27 7.24 2.80 -0.96
C LEU A 27 8.34 2.96 -2.02
N ARG A 28 9.31 3.86 -1.80
CA ARG A 28 10.40 4.11 -2.76
C ARG A 28 11.26 2.87 -2.99
N LYS A 29 11.58 2.09 -1.94
CA LYS A 29 12.30 0.80 -2.04
C LYS A 29 11.53 -0.28 -2.83
N ARG A 30 10.24 -0.08 -3.08
CA ARG A 30 9.36 -1.05 -3.75
C ARG A 30 8.93 -0.59 -5.14
N GLY A 31 9.65 0.39 -5.70
CA GLY A 31 9.48 0.83 -7.07
C GLY A 31 8.32 1.81 -7.26
N PHE A 32 7.82 2.43 -6.20
CA PHE A 32 6.92 3.58 -6.34
C PHE A 32 7.72 4.85 -6.60
N SER A 33 7.29 5.64 -7.58
CA SER A 33 7.83 6.96 -7.86
C SER A 33 7.55 7.93 -6.70
N LYS A 34 8.23 9.08 -6.65
CA LYS A 34 7.95 10.11 -5.62
C LYS A 34 6.51 10.64 -5.72
N PRO A 35 5.95 10.93 -6.92
CA PRO A 35 4.55 11.32 -7.05
C PRO A 35 3.56 10.23 -6.62
N GLU A 36 3.80 8.96 -7.00
CA GLU A 36 2.96 7.84 -6.55
C GLU A 36 3.00 7.69 -5.02
N THR A 37 4.19 7.84 -4.42
CA THR A 37 4.38 7.76 -2.97
C THR A 37 3.55 8.79 -2.23
N ALA A 38 3.62 10.06 -2.66
CA ALA A 38 2.83 11.14 -2.08
C ALA A 38 1.33 10.88 -2.24
N ALA A 39 0.88 10.50 -3.43
CA ALA A 39 -0.53 10.21 -3.70
C ALA A 39 -1.08 9.06 -2.83
N ILE A 40 -0.31 8.00 -2.63
CA ILE A 40 -0.70 6.87 -1.77
C ILE A 40 -0.86 7.33 -0.31
N ILE A 41 0.11 8.07 0.23
CA ILE A 41 0.08 8.55 1.62
C ILE A 41 -1.11 9.50 1.82
N GLU A 42 -1.32 10.44 0.90
CA GLU A 42 -2.42 11.40 0.94
C GLU A 42 -3.78 10.70 0.83
N THR A 43 -3.92 9.71 -0.07
CA THR A 43 -5.16 8.95 -0.23
C THR A 43 -5.53 8.22 1.07
N VAL A 44 -4.57 7.55 1.71
CA VAL A 44 -4.83 6.87 2.99
C VAL A 44 -5.18 7.88 4.07
N LEU A 45 -4.47 9.01 4.15
CA LEU A 45 -4.78 10.06 5.12
C LEU A 45 -6.20 10.61 4.94
N ALA A 46 -6.61 10.86 3.70
CA ALA A 46 -7.93 11.39 3.37
C ALA A 46 -9.06 10.38 3.64
N GLU A 47 -8.85 9.10 3.34
CA GLU A 47 -9.87 8.05 3.50
C GLU A 47 -9.97 7.51 4.94
N GLU A 48 -8.83 7.35 5.63
CA GLU A 48 -8.76 6.69 6.96
C GLU A 48 -8.54 7.68 8.11
N GLY A 49 -8.34 8.97 7.82
CA GLY A 49 -8.08 10.02 8.82
C GLY A 49 -6.71 9.93 9.52
N ARG A 50 -5.85 9.01 9.06
CA ARG A 50 -4.49 8.81 9.58
C ARG A 50 -3.56 8.36 8.45
N PRO A 51 -2.26 8.70 8.50
CA PRO A 51 -1.33 8.23 7.50
C PRO A 51 -1.08 6.70 7.63
N PRO A 52 -0.62 6.03 6.56
CA PRO A 52 -0.39 4.59 6.56
C PRO A 52 0.73 4.20 7.54
N GLN A 53 0.55 3.07 8.21
CA GLN A 53 1.52 2.50 9.15
C GLN A 53 1.76 1.00 8.93
N SER A 54 0.70 0.24 8.66
CA SER A 54 0.76 -1.20 8.43
C SER A 54 0.94 -1.55 6.95
N VAL A 55 1.43 -2.74 6.64
CA VAL A 55 1.46 -3.24 5.24
C VAL A 55 0.06 -3.19 4.63
N PHE A 56 -0.97 -3.54 5.41
CA PHE A 56 -2.35 -3.48 4.95
C PHE A 56 -2.78 -2.06 4.55
N ASP A 57 -2.43 -1.04 5.34
CA ASP A 57 -2.75 0.37 5.01
C ASP A 57 -2.13 0.78 3.66
N PHE A 58 -0.87 0.41 3.41
CA PHE A 58 -0.21 0.70 2.13
C PHE A 58 -0.86 -0.05 0.96
N VAL A 59 -1.26 -1.31 1.15
CA VAL A 59 -1.98 -2.07 0.11
C VAL A 59 -3.31 -1.39 -0.22
N GLN A 60 -4.07 -0.94 0.79
CA GLN A 60 -5.31 -0.20 0.56
C GLN A 60 -5.04 1.10 -0.21
N GLY A 61 -4.07 1.91 0.22
CA GLY A 61 -3.70 3.15 -0.46
C GLY A 61 -3.28 2.95 -1.92
N VAL A 62 -2.45 1.94 -2.21
CA VAL A 62 -2.04 1.62 -3.58
C VAL A 62 -3.26 1.22 -4.43
N THR A 63 -4.14 0.38 -3.90
CA THR A 63 -5.34 -0.05 -4.65
C THR A 63 -6.34 1.09 -4.83
N ALA A 64 -6.47 2.01 -3.88
CA ALA A 64 -7.30 3.20 -4.01
C ALA A 64 -6.78 4.13 -5.12
N VAL A 65 -5.48 4.42 -5.15
CA VAL A 65 -4.87 5.20 -6.24
C VAL A 65 -5.00 4.49 -7.59
N ALA A 66 -4.88 3.16 -7.64
CA ALA A 66 -5.00 2.39 -8.87
C ALA A 66 -6.40 2.52 -9.51
N ARG A 67 -7.47 2.61 -8.70
CA ARG A 67 -8.86 2.78 -9.20
C ARG A 67 -9.05 4.05 -10.03
N GLY A 68 -8.25 5.09 -9.78
CA GLY A 68 -8.30 6.36 -10.51
C GLY A 68 -7.55 6.35 -11.85
N LYS A 69 -6.85 5.26 -12.22
CA LYS A 69 -6.12 5.17 -13.49
C LYS A 69 -7.08 4.91 -14.65
N ALA A 70 -7.11 5.81 -15.62
CA ALA A 70 -7.92 5.66 -16.83
C ALA A 70 -7.46 4.47 -17.71
N HIS A 71 -6.15 4.23 -17.78
CA HIS A 71 -5.57 3.16 -18.58
C HIS A 71 -5.45 1.86 -17.76
N GLN A 72 -5.99 0.77 -18.30
CA GLN A 72 -6.04 -0.53 -17.62
C GLN A 72 -4.66 -1.08 -17.26
N ASP A 73 -3.67 -0.95 -18.14
CA ASP A 73 -2.32 -1.47 -17.89
C ASP A 73 -1.66 -0.77 -16.69
N ALA A 74 -1.86 0.56 -16.58
CA ALA A 74 -1.35 1.32 -15.45
C ALA A 74 -2.04 0.94 -14.13
N ARG A 75 -3.35 0.63 -14.17
CA ARG A 75 -4.06 0.09 -13.01
C ARG A 75 -3.50 -1.27 -12.60
N LEU A 76 -3.36 -2.18 -13.57
CA LEU A 76 -2.90 -3.56 -13.32
C LEU A 76 -1.46 -3.61 -12.79
N ASP A 77 -0.56 -2.76 -13.29
CA ASP A 77 0.80 -2.66 -12.76
C ASP A 77 0.80 -2.25 -11.27
N MET A 78 -0.01 -1.25 -10.93
CA MET A 78 -0.11 -0.74 -9.57
C MET A 78 -0.75 -1.77 -8.62
N GLU A 79 -1.84 -2.42 -9.05
CA GLU A 79 -2.46 -3.54 -8.32
C GLU A 79 -1.50 -4.74 -8.16
N GLY A 80 -0.66 -5.00 -9.17
CA GLY A 80 0.39 -6.01 -9.13
C GLY A 80 1.43 -5.72 -8.05
N ARG A 81 1.86 -4.46 -7.91
CA ARG A 81 2.74 -4.02 -6.82
C ARG A 81 2.07 -4.14 -5.45
N ALA A 82 0.78 -3.81 -5.33
CA ALA A 82 0.00 -4.01 -4.09
C ALA A 82 -0.09 -5.50 -3.70
N LYS A 83 -0.32 -6.39 -4.68
CA LYS A 83 -0.33 -7.84 -4.45
C LYS A 83 1.01 -8.36 -3.94
N LYS A 84 2.13 -7.89 -4.50
CA LYS A 84 3.48 -8.23 -4.01
C LYS A 84 3.69 -7.76 -2.57
N LEU A 85 3.25 -6.55 -2.23
CA LEU A 85 3.30 -6.02 -0.87
C LEU A 85 2.56 -6.93 0.13
N LEU A 86 1.33 -7.33 -0.21
CA LEU A 86 0.54 -8.22 0.63
C LEU A 86 1.19 -9.59 0.79
N GLY A 87 1.74 -10.14 -0.30
CA GLY A 87 2.43 -11.44 -0.29
C GLY A 87 3.71 -11.50 0.55
N LEU A 88 4.40 -10.36 0.77
CA LEU A 88 5.57 -10.28 1.66
C LEU A 88 5.20 -10.18 3.15
N ALA A 89 3.91 -10.05 3.47
CA ALA A 89 3.41 -9.94 4.83
C ALA A 89 2.57 -11.15 5.27
N ALA A 90 2.10 -11.96 4.32
CA ALA A 90 1.43 -13.23 4.56
C ALA A 90 2.44 -14.35 4.84
#